data_AF-A0A521IDY3-F1
#
_entry.id   AF-A0A521IDY3-F1
#
_cell.length_a   1.000
_cell.length_b   1.000
_cell.length_c   1.000
_cell.angle_alpha   90.00
_cell.angle_beta   90.00
_cell.angle_gamma   90.00
#
_symmetry.space_group_name_H-M   'P 1'
#
loop_
_entity.id
_entity.type
_entity.pdbx_description
1 polymer ?
#
loop_
_entity_poly.entity_id
_entity_poly.type
_entity_poly.pdbx_seq_one_letter_code
_entity_poly.pdbx_strand_id
1 'polypeptide(L)'
;MGFLDRLLTFFQDLFALLFASSSPEHKLKLHIKNLKNSLRQIEPPIYRQDGYILPSFPAGLHQIFNIITPVKDLLNETIASTDKRVSEKYADFLFELVLPEEQRAILGSLTFAKRSEALTTSMLDPERVIEEQGKQFALVLKYLDSPAMKSTEVVFDKLFALADFCDFNFNSFFASFDPAFQAHEGKDT
;
A
#
# COMPACT_ATOMS: atom_id res chain seq x y z
N MET A 1 46.77 -23.62 -1.84
CA MET A 1 46.12 -24.02 -0.58
C MET A 1 44.67 -23.53 -0.60
N GLY A 2 43.74 -24.28 -1.19
CA GLY A 2 42.37 -23.76 -1.34
C GLY A 2 41.37 -24.73 -1.96
N PHE A 3 41.86 -25.77 -2.64
CA PHE A 3 41.01 -26.87 -3.09
C PHE A 3 40.65 -27.81 -1.95
N LEU A 4 41.64 -28.23 -1.14
CA LEU A 4 41.42 -29.12 0.00
C LEU A 4 40.54 -28.48 1.09
N ASP A 5 40.73 -27.19 1.40
CA ASP A 5 39.89 -26.49 2.37
C ASP A 5 38.44 -26.34 1.88
N ARG A 6 38.23 -26.10 0.57
CA ARG A 6 36.89 -26.07 -0.03
C ARG A 6 36.23 -27.45 -0.03
N LEU A 7 37.01 -28.51 -0.24
CA LEU A 7 36.53 -29.88 -0.19
C LEU A 7 36.10 -30.25 1.25
N LEU A 8 36.95 -29.90 2.22
CA LEU A 8 36.74 -30.23 3.62
C LEU A 8 35.55 -29.45 4.21
N THR A 9 35.41 -28.17 3.86
CA THR A 9 34.21 -27.38 4.19
C THR A 9 32.94 -27.90 3.50
N PHE A 10 33.03 -28.35 2.25
CA PHE A 10 31.90 -28.98 1.57
C PHE A 10 31.42 -30.25 2.29
N PHE A 11 32.34 -31.13 2.68
CA PHE A 11 31.97 -32.33 3.44
C PHE A 11 31.44 -31.99 4.83
N GLN A 12 32.03 -31.04 5.55
CA GLN A 12 31.51 -30.59 6.84
C GLN A 12 30.09 -30.01 6.73
N ASP A 13 29.82 -29.17 5.72
CA ASP A 13 28.49 -28.64 5.47
C ASP A 13 27.49 -29.75 5.04
N LEU A 14 27.95 -30.77 4.31
CA LEU A 14 27.13 -31.93 3.93
C LEU A 14 26.74 -32.76 5.16
N PHE A 15 27.71 -33.06 6.05
CA PHE A 15 27.45 -33.78 7.30
C PHE A 15 26.57 -32.94 8.24
N ALA A 16 26.78 -31.63 8.33
CA ALA A 16 25.93 -30.76 9.13
C ALA A 16 24.48 -30.69 8.61
N LEU A 17 24.28 -30.68 7.29
CA LEU A 17 22.95 -30.71 6.66
C LEU A 17 22.22 -32.04 6.92
N LEU A 18 22.94 -33.15 6.89
CA LEU A 18 22.37 -34.50 7.06
C LEU A 18 22.10 -34.86 8.53
N PHE A 19 22.94 -34.39 9.47
CA PHE A 19 22.91 -34.82 10.87
C PHE A 19 22.51 -33.72 11.87
N ALA A 20 22.47 -32.43 11.47
CA ALA A 20 22.12 -31.30 12.33
C ALA A 20 20.97 -30.44 11.78
N SER A 21 20.08 -31.02 10.96
CA SER A 21 18.93 -30.35 10.34
C SER A 21 17.93 -29.72 11.33
N SER A 22 17.99 -30.11 12.61
CA SER A 22 17.21 -29.57 13.73
C SER A 22 17.94 -28.51 14.56
N SER A 23 19.23 -28.23 14.31
CA SER A 23 19.96 -27.21 15.07
C SER A 23 19.56 -25.79 14.62
N PRO A 24 19.29 -24.86 15.57
CA PRO A 24 18.89 -23.49 15.26
C PRO A 24 19.93 -22.74 14.41
N GLU A 25 21.21 -22.95 14.70
CA GLU A 25 22.32 -22.30 14.00
C GLU A 25 22.42 -22.74 12.54
N HIS A 26 22.21 -24.03 12.25
CA HIS A 26 22.27 -24.54 10.88
C HIS A 26 21.07 -24.03 10.05
N LYS A 27 19.88 -23.95 10.65
CA LYS A 27 18.70 -23.35 10.01
C LYS A 27 18.92 -21.86 9.71
N LEU A 28 19.50 -21.12 10.65
CA LEU A 28 19.85 -19.70 10.48
C LEU A 28 20.89 -19.51 9.37
N LYS A 29 21.96 -20.33 9.34
CA LYS A 29 22.98 -20.32 8.28
C LYS A 29 22.37 -20.61 6.90
N LEU A 30 21.47 -21.57 6.82
CA LEU A 30 20.74 -21.90 5.58
C LEU A 30 19.82 -20.75 5.14
N HIS A 31 19.08 -20.15 6.07
CA HIS A 31 18.23 -18.99 5.80
C HIS A 31 19.02 -17.80 5.27
N ILE A 32 20.14 -17.47 5.91
CA ILE A 32 21.04 -16.40 5.45
C ILE A 32 21.60 -16.70 4.06
N LYS A 33 22.00 -17.96 3.80
CA LYS A 33 22.48 -18.38 2.48
C LYS A 33 21.39 -18.22 1.41
N ASN A 34 20.16 -18.60 1.72
CA ASN A 34 19.02 -18.45 0.81
C ASN A 34 18.72 -16.97 0.54
N LEU A 35 18.67 -16.14 1.57
CA LEU A 35 18.51 -14.68 1.42
C LEU A 35 19.62 -14.07 0.56
N LYS A 36 20.89 -14.44 0.81
CA LYS A 36 22.03 -13.97 0.01
C LYS A 36 21.91 -14.37 -1.45
N ASN A 37 21.38 -15.56 -1.74
CA ASN A 37 21.15 -16.01 -3.11
C ASN A 37 19.99 -15.26 -3.77
N SER A 38 18.89 -15.01 -3.07
CA SER A 38 17.77 -14.22 -3.57
C SER A 38 18.18 -12.77 -3.87
N LEU A 39 18.95 -12.15 -2.97
CA LEU A 39 19.45 -10.78 -3.14
C LEU A 39 20.43 -10.64 -4.33
N ARG A 40 21.12 -11.72 -4.71
CA ARG A 40 22.01 -11.75 -5.88
C ARG A 40 21.28 -11.81 -7.22
N GLN A 41 20.02 -12.22 -7.22
CA GLN A 41 19.19 -12.31 -8.43
C GLN A 41 18.50 -10.97 -8.75
N ILE A 42 18.60 -9.98 -7.86
CA ILE A 42 18.01 -8.65 -8.08
C ILE A 42 18.95 -7.82 -8.96
N GLU A 43 18.41 -7.29 -10.05
CA GLU A 43 19.08 -6.34 -10.92
C GLU A 43 18.47 -4.93 -10.74
N PRO A 44 19.28 -3.87 -10.53
CA PRO A 44 20.75 -3.88 -10.42
C PRO A 44 21.24 -4.52 -9.10
N PRO A 45 22.48 -5.04 -9.05
CA PRO A 45 23.01 -5.67 -7.84
C PRO A 45 23.02 -4.69 -6.67
N ILE A 46 22.37 -5.10 -5.58
CA ILE A 46 22.21 -4.32 -4.34
C ILE A 46 23.34 -4.64 -3.34
N TYR A 47 23.95 -5.82 -3.46
CA TYR A 47 24.95 -6.34 -2.54
C TYR A 47 26.20 -6.81 -3.27
N ARG A 48 27.36 -6.55 -2.67
CA ARG A 48 28.65 -7.12 -3.07
C ARG A 48 28.86 -8.48 -2.38
N GLN A 49 29.72 -9.33 -2.94
CA GLN A 49 29.95 -10.71 -2.47
C GLN A 49 30.48 -10.80 -1.02
N ASP A 50 31.19 -9.76 -0.58
CA ASP A 50 31.73 -9.54 0.77
C ASP A 50 30.66 -9.13 1.80
N GLY A 51 29.40 -8.94 1.38
CA GLY A 51 28.27 -8.67 2.28
C GLY A 51 27.97 -7.19 2.49
N TYR A 52 28.69 -6.28 1.82
CA TYR A 52 28.40 -4.86 1.87
C TYR A 52 27.32 -4.47 0.87
N ILE A 53 26.44 -3.55 1.28
CA ILE A 53 25.47 -2.90 0.42
C ILE A 53 26.23 -1.99 -0.57
N LEU A 54 25.86 -2.05 -1.84
CA LEU A 54 26.47 -1.22 -2.87
C LEU A 54 25.93 0.21 -2.78
N PRO A 55 26.75 1.24 -3.05
CA PRO A 55 26.32 2.64 -3.07
C PRO A 55 25.17 2.94 -4.07
N SER A 56 25.00 2.08 -5.08
CA SER A 56 23.88 2.13 -6.02
C SER A 56 22.52 1.97 -5.33
N PHE A 57 22.46 1.27 -4.19
CA PHE A 57 21.21 1.04 -3.46
C PHE A 57 20.65 2.30 -2.80
N PRO A 58 21.38 3.02 -1.91
CA PRO A 58 20.87 4.27 -1.35
C PRO A 58 20.66 5.32 -2.46
N ALA A 59 21.48 5.34 -3.51
CA ALA A 59 21.27 6.21 -4.66
C ALA A 59 19.94 5.92 -5.41
N GLY A 60 19.62 4.65 -5.63
CA GLY A 60 18.34 4.24 -6.23
C GLY A 60 17.13 4.55 -5.33
N LEU A 61 17.26 4.34 -4.02
CA LEU A 61 16.22 4.71 -3.07
C LEU A 61 16.01 6.24 -3.00
N HIS A 62 17.09 7.03 -3.12
CA HIS A 62 16.98 8.48 -3.19
C HIS A 62 16.25 8.95 -4.44
N GLN A 63 16.45 8.28 -5.58
CA GLN A 63 15.67 8.55 -6.79
C GLN A 63 14.19 8.23 -6.59
N ILE A 64 13.87 7.09 -5.95
CA ILE A 64 12.50 6.74 -5.61
C ILE A 64 11.89 7.81 -4.69
N PHE A 65 12.62 8.21 -3.64
CA PHE A 65 12.22 9.27 -2.72
C PHE A 65 11.81 10.55 -3.49
N ASN A 66 12.67 11.05 -4.37
CA ASN A 66 12.37 12.25 -5.16
C ASN A 66 11.14 12.10 -6.06
N ILE A 67 10.86 10.90 -6.56
CA ILE A 67 9.68 10.62 -7.40
C ILE A 67 8.40 10.58 -6.55
N ILE A 68 8.47 10.02 -5.33
CA ILE A 68 7.31 9.86 -4.47
C ILE A 68 6.99 11.12 -3.64
N THR A 69 7.94 12.05 -3.44
CA THR A 69 7.69 13.31 -2.72
C THR A 69 6.48 14.09 -3.26
N PRO A 70 6.37 14.41 -4.57
CA PRO A 70 5.18 15.11 -5.08
C PRO A 70 3.89 14.29 -4.92
N VAL A 71 3.99 12.96 -4.94
CA VAL A 71 2.85 12.07 -4.69
C VAL A 71 2.42 12.15 -3.23
N LYS A 72 3.38 12.18 -2.30
CA LYS A 72 3.15 12.37 -0.87
C LYS A 72 2.43 13.69 -0.61
N ASP A 73 2.94 14.79 -1.17
CA ASP A 73 2.35 16.11 -0.98
C ASP A 73 0.90 16.14 -1.49
N LEU A 74 0.65 15.58 -2.66
CA LEU A 74 -0.71 15.43 -3.21
C LEU A 74 -1.62 14.62 -2.28
N LEU A 75 -1.14 13.49 -1.75
CA LEU A 75 -1.93 12.64 -0.85
C LEU A 75 -2.24 13.37 0.47
N ASN A 76 -1.26 14.11 1.02
CA ASN A 76 -1.41 14.90 2.25
C ASN A 76 -2.34 16.11 2.09
N GLU A 77 -2.49 16.64 0.88
CA GLU A 77 -3.48 17.69 0.57
C GLU A 77 -4.88 17.12 0.23
N THR A 78 -5.01 15.80 0.08
CA THR A 78 -6.25 15.16 -0.38
C THR A 78 -6.72 14.06 0.59
N ILE A 79 -6.69 12.80 0.16
CA ILE A 79 -7.28 11.66 0.88
C ILE A 79 -6.51 11.29 2.16
N ALA A 80 -5.20 11.54 2.21
CA ALA A 80 -4.34 11.27 3.36
C ALA A 80 -4.09 12.54 4.21
N SER A 81 -4.94 13.57 4.06
CA SER A 81 -4.76 14.81 4.81
C SER A 81 -4.94 14.63 6.31
N THR A 82 -4.14 15.36 7.09
CA THR A 82 -4.27 15.45 8.55
C THR A 82 -5.57 16.14 8.96
N ASP A 83 -6.14 17.00 8.10
CA ASP A 83 -7.50 17.51 8.27
C ASP A 83 -8.51 16.45 7.84
N LYS A 84 -9.15 15.85 8.84
CA LYS A 84 -10.20 14.85 8.65
C LYS A 84 -11.31 15.31 7.72
N ARG A 85 -11.69 16.60 7.72
CA ARG A 85 -12.74 17.11 6.82
C ARG A 85 -12.33 17.04 5.37
N VAL A 86 -11.05 17.34 5.08
CA VAL A 86 -10.48 17.29 3.74
C VAL A 86 -10.38 15.84 3.30
N SER A 87 -9.81 14.97 4.15
CA SER A 87 -9.69 13.54 3.89
C SER A 87 -11.05 12.88 3.59
N GLU A 88 -12.06 13.09 4.44
CA GLU A 88 -13.41 12.55 4.23
C GLU A 88 -14.05 13.07 2.94
N LYS A 89 -13.93 14.37 2.65
CA LYS A 89 -14.46 14.95 1.42
C LYS A 89 -13.86 14.30 0.17
N TYR A 90 -12.56 14.09 0.14
CA TYR A 90 -11.90 13.45 -1.02
C TYR A 90 -12.18 11.95 -1.09
N ALA A 91 -12.33 11.28 0.05
CA ALA A 91 -12.78 9.89 0.10
C ALA A 91 -14.18 9.74 -0.49
N ASP A 92 -15.13 10.60 -0.09
CA ASP A 92 -16.49 10.62 -0.63
C ASP A 92 -16.49 10.90 -2.14
N PHE A 93 -15.68 11.86 -2.59
CA PHE A 93 -15.55 12.18 -4.01
C PHE A 93 -15.01 10.99 -4.83
N LEU A 94 -13.98 10.31 -4.31
CA LEU A 94 -13.43 9.11 -4.97
C LEU A 94 -14.44 7.96 -4.97
N PHE A 95 -15.17 7.78 -3.88
CA PHE A 95 -16.23 6.79 -3.80
C PHE A 95 -17.32 7.06 -4.84
N GLU A 96 -17.80 8.30 -4.94
CA GLU A 96 -18.78 8.70 -5.96
C GLU A 96 -18.26 8.49 -7.38
N LEU A 97 -16.99 8.80 -7.67
CA LEU A 97 -16.40 8.61 -8.99
C LEU A 97 -16.40 7.15 -9.46
N VAL A 98 -16.27 6.20 -8.53
CA VAL A 98 -16.22 4.77 -8.87
C VAL A 98 -17.62 4.18 -9.05
N LEU A 99 -18.65 4.85 -8.54
CA LEU A 99 -20.02 4.39 -8.72
C LEU A 99 -20.50 4.58 -10.18
N PRO A 100 -21.16 3.56 -10.78
CA PRO A 100 -21.82 3.70 -12.06
C PRO A 100 -22.85 4.84 -12.06
N GLU A 101 -23.12 5.41 -13.23
CA GLU A 101 -24.09 6.49 -13.39
C GLU A 101 -25.47 6.16 -12.81
N GLU A 102 -25.95 4.93 -13.00
CA GLU A 102 -27.21 4.45 -12.42
C GLU A 102 -27.21 4.54 -10.88
N GLN A 103 -26.14 4.07 -10.24
CA GLN A 103 -26.02 4.09 -8.77
C GLN A 103 -25.90 5.52 -8.24
N ARG A 104 -25.16 6.39 -8.95
CA ARG A 104 -25.08 7.82 -8.62
C ARG A 104 -26.43 8.51 -8.75
N ALA A 105 -27.22 8.19 -9.77
CA ALA A 105 -28.56 8.75 -9.95
C ALA A 105 -29.50 8.36 -8.80
N ILE A 106 -29.43 7.11 -8.34
CA ILE A 106 -30.19 6.62 -7.19
C ILE A 106 -29.73 7.32 -5.90
N LEU A 107 -28.43 7.41 -5.64
CA LEU A 107 -27.94 8.14 -4.46
C LEU A 107 -28.35 9.62 -4.49
N GLY A 108 -28.30 10.25 -5.66
CA GLY A 108 -28.75 11.62 -5.87
C GLY A 108 -30.25 11.81 -5.59
N SER A 109 -31.10 10.83 -5.91
CA SER A 109 -32.54 10.86 -5.59
C SER A 109 -32.83 10.69 -4.09
N LEU A 110 -31.90 10.09 -3.35
CA LEU A 110 -32.04 9.82 -1.92
C LEU A 110 -31.56 10.97 -1.01
N THR A 111 -31.16 12.11 -1.58
CA THR A 111 -30.89 13.33 -0.82
C THR A 111 -32.14 13.85 -0.11
N PHE A 112 -31.98 14.49 1.04
CA PHE A 112 -33.12 15.01 1.82
C PHE A 112 -34.04 15.92 1.00
N ALA A 113 -33.46 16.83 0.21
CA ALA A 113 -34.22 17.75 -0.64
C ALA A 113 -35.10 17.01 -1.65
N LYS A 114 -34.53 16.07 -2.41
CA LYS A 114 -35.28 15.30 -3.42
C LYS A 114 -36.28 14.34 -2.81
N ARG A 115 -35.96 13.74 -1.66
CA ARG A 115 -36.90 12.88 -0.93
C ARG A 115 -38.10 13.64 -0.39
N SER A 116 -37.87 14.85 0.14
CA SER A 116 -38.92 15.75 0.63
C SER A 116 -39.81 16.26 -0.51
N GLU A 117 -39.19 16.62 -1.63
CA GLU A 117 -39.91 17.00 -2.86
C GLU A 117 -40.77 15.84 -3.36
N ALA A 118 -40.24 14.61 -3.44
CA ALA A 118 -40.98 13.44 -3.88
C ALA A 118 -42.20 13.15 -2.98
N LEU A 119 -42.10 13.38 -1.66
CA LEU A 119 -43.22 13.20 -0.72
C LEU A 119 -44.33 14.25 -0.88
N THR A 120 -44.00 15.44 -1.36
CA THR A 120 -44.96 16.56 -1.50
C THR A 120 -45.57 16.66 -2.90
N THR A 121 -44.86 16.17 -3.92
CA THR A 121 -45.27 16.27 -5.32
C THR A 121 -45.88 14.99 -5.89
N SER A 122 -45.63 13.83 -5.26
CA SER A 122 -46.18 12.56 -5.71
C SER A 122 -47.69 12.49 -5.49
N MET A 123 -48.40 11.91 -6.45
CA MET A 123 -49.82 11.56 -6.32
C MET A 123 -50.04 10.27 -5.51
N LEU A 124 -48.96 9.57 -5.15
CA LEU A 124 -49.00 8.35 -4.34
C LEU A 124 -49.11 8.69 -2.86
N ASP A 125 -49.66 7.73 -2.10
CA ASP A 125 -49.67 7.76 -0.65
C ASP A 125 -48.22 7.87 -0.10
N PRO A 126 -47.93 8.79 0.84
CA PRO A 126 -46.58 9.00 1.36
C PRO A 126 -45.88 7.74 1.86
N GLU A 127 -46.63 6.80 2.44
CA GLU A 127 -46.08 5.50 2.90
C GLU A 127 -45.50 4.68 1.75
N ARG A 128 -46.17 4.66 0.59
CA ARG A 128 -45.67 3.97 -0.62
C ARG A 128 -44.43 4.65 -1.18
N VAL A 129 -44.39 5.98 -1.19
CA VAL A 129 -43.21 6.73 -1.64
C VAL A 129 -42.00 6.43 -0.75
N ILE A 130 -42.20 6.35 0.57
CA ILE A 130 -41.15 5.95 1.51
C ILE A 130 -40.70 4.50 1.27
N GLU A 131 -41.64 3.58 1.00
CA GLU A 131 -41.31 2.18 0.68
C GLU A 131 -40.47 2.07 -0.60
N GLU A 132 -40.81 2.82 -1.65
CA GLU A 132 -40.04 2.87 -2.90
C GLU A 132 -38.63 3.45 -2.69
N GLN A 133 -38.49 4.52 -1.91
CA GLN A 133 -37.19 5.05 -1.51
C GLN A 133 -36.37 4.00 -0.75
N GLY A 134 -37.01 3.23 0.14
CA GLY A 134 -36.39 2.12 0.86
C GLY A 134 -35.90 1.01 -0.08
N LYS A 135 -36.69 0.64 -1.10
CA LYS A 135 -36.30 -0.33 -2.13
C LYS A 135 -35.11 0.18 -2.95
N GLN A 136 -35.13 1.44 -3.35
CA GLN A 136 -34.01 2.07 -4.07
C GLN A 136 -32.72 2.05 -3.24
N PHE A 137 -32.81 2.40 -1.96
CA PHE A 137 -31.66 2.33 -1.06
C PHE A 137 -31.14 0.89 -0.88
N ALA A 138 -32.03 -0.09 -0.74
CA ALA A 138 -31.65 -1.50 -0.64
C ALA A 138 -30.92 -2.01 -1.89
N LEU A 139 -31.28 -1.50 -3.09
CA LEU A 139 -30.56 -1.82 -4.33
C LEU A 139 -29.13 -1.26 -4.31
N VAL A 140 -28.94 -0.04 -3.81
CA VAL A 140 -27.60 0.55 -3.65
C VAL A 140 -26.77 -0.28 -2.66
N LEU A 141 -27.34 -0.63 -1.49
CA LEU A 141 -26.63 -1.46 -0.50
C LEU A 141 -26.20 -2.80 -1.10
N LYS A 142 -27.08 -3.44 -1.87
CA LYS A 142 -26.75 -4.70 -2.56
C LYS A 142 -25.65 -4.52 -3.62
N TYR A 143 -25.57 -3.35 -4.26
CA TYR A 143 -24.50 -3.04 -5.20
C TYR A 143 -23.14 -2.93 -4.51
N LEU A 144 -23.09 -2.48 -3.25
CA LEU A 144 -21.83 -2.42 -2.49
C LEU A 144 -21.20 -3.80 -2.27
N ASP A 145 -22.01 -4.86 -2.25
CA ASP A 145 -21.52 -6.25 -2.17
C ASP A 145 -21.06 -6.82 -3.53
N SER A 146 -21.19 -6.06 -4.60
CA SER A 146 -20.86 -6.52 -5.95
C SER A 146 -19.36 -6.79 -6.13
N PRO A 147 -18.98 -7.73 -7.01
CA PRO A 147 -17.58 -7.96 -7.34
C PRO A 147 -16.86 -6.70 -7.87
N ALA A 148 -17.58 -5.82 -8.56
CA ALA A 148 -17.05 -4.56 -9.04
C ALA A 148 -16.62 -3.66 -7.87
N MET A 149 -17.47 -3.52 -6.85
CA MET A 149 -17.14 -2.72 -5.67
C MET A 149 -15.99 -3.33 -4.86
N LYS A 150 -15.94 -4.65 -4.73
CA LYS A 150 -14.80 -5.34 -4.08
C LYS A 150 -13.48 -5.11 -4.81
N SER A 151 -13.50 -5.04 -6.15
CA SER A 151 -12.29 -4.73 -6.91
C SER A 151 -11.80 -3.29 -6.68
N THR A 152 -12.75 -2.37 -6.46
CA THR A 152 -12.47 -0.98 -6.10
C THR A 152 -11.87 -0.86 -4.70
N GLU A 153 -12.40 -1.61 -3.73
CA GLU A 153 -11.86 -1.65 -2.36
C GLU A 153 -10.37 -1.99 -2.36
N VAL A 154 -9.96 -2.98 -3.16
CA VAL A 154 -8.53 -3.33 -3.35
C VAL A 154 -7.69 -2.16 -3.90
N VAL A 155 -8.28 -1.28 -4.73
CA VAL A 155 -7.59 -0.09 -5.23
C VAL A 155 -7.43 0.95 -4.12
N PHE A 156 -8.45 1.16 -3.29
CA PHE A 156 -8.36 2.03 -2.12
C PHE A 156 -7.33 1.51 -1.12
N ASP A 157 -7.31 0.21 -0.83
CA ASP A 157 -6.31 -0.39 0.05
C ASP A 157 -4.88 -0.15 -0.45
N LYS A 158 -4.66 -0.28 -1.76
CA LYS A 158 -3.36 0.02 -2.38
C LYS A 158 -3.01 1.50 -2.33
N LEU A 159 -4.00 2.37 -2.44
CA LEU A 159 -3.80 3.82 -2.33
C LEU A 159 -3.37 4.20 -0.91
N PHE A 160 -4.02 3.65 0.12
CA PHE A 160 -3.62 3.86 1.51
C PHE A 160 -2.27 3.22 1.82
N ALA A 161 -1.98 2.03 1.29
CA ALA A 161 -0.65 1.44 1.40
C ALA A 161 0.44 2.29 0.73
N LEU A 162 0.12 2.97 -0.38
CA LEU A 162 1.03 3.92 -1.01
C LEU A 162 1.23 5.18 -0.14
N ALA A 163 0.17 5.70 0.48
CA ALA A 163 0.28 6.81 1.42
C ALA A 163 1.20 6.44 2.61
N ASP A 164 0.99 5.27 3.21
CA ASP A 164 1.85 4.75 4.28
C ASP A 164 3.31 4.61 3.84
N PHE A 165 3.54 4.16 2.61
CA PHE A 165 4.89 4.07 2.04
C PHE A 165 5.54 5.44 1.86
N CYS A 166 4.77 6.45 1.42
CA CYS A 166 5.23 7.83 1.32
C CYS A 166 5.56 8.45 2.68
N ASP A 167 4.93 7.99 3.76
CA ASP A 167 5.21 8.42 5.13
C ASP A 167 6.40 7.71 5.79
N PHE A 168 7.02 6.77 5.11
CA PHE A 168 8.26 6.16 5.57
C PHE A 168 9.34 7.22 5.84
N ASN A 169 10.04 7.10 6.97
CA ASN A 169 11.10 8.04 7.36
C ASN A 169 12.39 7.78 6.57
N PHE A 170 12.40 8.22 5.31
CA PHE A 170 13.55 8.12 4.41
C PHE A 170 14.77 8.85 4.96
N ASN A 171 14.60 9.96 5.68
CA ASN A 171 15.70 10.72 6.28
C ASN A 171 16.49 9.90 7.28
N SER A 172 15.81 9.23 8.22
CA SER A 172 16.45 8.36 9.20
C SER A 172 17.12 7.15 8.54
N PHE A 173 16.53 6.65 7.45
CA PHE A 173 17.11 5.57 6.67
C PHE A 173 18.41 6.02 5.98
N PHE A 174 18.41 7.16 5.28
CA PHE A 174 19.59 7.68 4.59
C PHE A 174 20.72 8.08 5.56
N ALA A 175 20.37 8.57 6.76
CA ALA A 175 21.35 8.86 7.82
C ALA A 175 22.18 7.62 8.24
N SER A 176 21.67 6.40 8.00
CA SER A 176 22.43 5.16 8.24
C SER A 176 23.53 4.92 7.21
N PHE A 177 23.47 5.56 6.03
CA PHE A 177 24.48 5.47 4.98
C PHE A 177 25.41 6.69 4.96
N ASP A 178 24.86 7.87 5.25
CA ASP A 178 25.60 9.11 5.35
C ASP A 178 25.02 9.96 6.49
N PRO A 179 25.69 10.06 7.66
CA PRO A 179 25.22 10.86 8.79
C PRO A 179 25.12 12.36 8.51
N ALA A 180 25.80 12.86 7.47
CA ALA A 180 25.69 14.25 7.03
C ALA A 180 24.56 14.47 6.04
N PHE A 181 23.88 13.41 5.60
CA PHE A 181 22.75 13.49 4.69
C PHE A 181 21.56 14.15 5.38
N GLN A 182 21.17 15.30 4.84
CA GLN A 182 19.88 15.92 5.08
C GLN A 182 19.18 15.98 3.74
N ALA A 183 18.05 15.30 3.58
CA ALA A 183 17.22 15.53 2.41
C ALA A 183 16.89 17.02 2.38
N HIS A 184 17.36 17.69 1.33
CA HIS A 184 16.95 19.06 1.08
C HIS A 184 15.50 18.95 0.63
N GLU A 185 14.59 19.44 1.48
CA GLU A 185 13.11 19.45 1.36
C GLU A 185 12.42 18.43 2.27
N GLY A 186 11.68 18.98 3.23
CA GLY A 186 11.19 18.29 4.43
C GLY A 186 11.73 18.92 5.71
N LYS A 187 11.59 20.24 5.86
CA LYS A 187 11.53 20.81 7.22
C LYS A 187 10.34 20.12 7.89
N ASP A 188 10.63 19.22 8.82
CA ASP A 188 9.66 18.76 9.81
C ASP A 188 9.21 19.99 10.61
N THR A 189 8.11 20.59 10.18
CA THR A 189 7.24 21.47 10.97
C THR A 189 5.80 21.10 10.68
#